data_AF-A0A6G4A0C6-F1
#
_entry.id   AF-A0A6G4A0C6-F1
#
_cell.length_a   1.000
_cell.length_b   1.000
_cell.length_c   1.000
_cell.angle_alpha   90.00
_cell.angle_beta   90.00
_cell.angle_gamma   90.00
#
_symmetry.space_group_name_H-M   'P 1'
#
loop_
_entity.id
_entity.type
_entity.pdbx_description
1 polymer ?
#
loop_
_entity_poly.entity_id
_entity_poly.type
_entity_poly.pdbx_seq_one_letter_code
_entity_poly.pdbx_strand_id
1 'polypeptide(L)'
;MKLKTKLTAITTTCLVGASIFSVSALADKDVASLKALIMSKQAQFDADYNKMNAMSIQSKEDQDVRNELGHKTKSLGTEIRKHQLEADPDDTENFAKQLEESIGNLTLIVIEFKQDAVRNNDNNYLKKAEEVEKRIEKLKKGQEQYNNNEKTVKQLRKELDLPVL
;
A
#
# COMPACT_ATOMS: atom_id res chain seq x y z
N MET A 1 38.35 20.57 35.01
CA MET A 1 37.19 19.65 35.00
C MET A 1 36.53 19.77 33.63
N LYS A 2 36.64 18.74 32.78
CA LYS A 2 36.29 18.82 31.34
C LYS A 2 34.84 18.36 31.14
N LEU A 3 33.91 19.26 30.80
CA LEU A 3 32.61 18.89 30.25
C LEU A 3 32.82 18.47 28.79
N LYS A 4 32.64 17.18 28.51
CA LYS A 4 32.62 16.65 27.14
C LYS A 4 31.19 16.77 26.61
N THR A 5 30.93 17.78 25.79
CA THR A 5 29.71 17.87 24.99
C THR A 5 29.75 16.76 23.93
N LYS A 6 28.92 15.73 24.07
CA LYS A 6 28.76 14.69 23.05
C LYS A 6 27.64 15.10 22.11
N LEU A 7 28.04 15.38 20.88
CA LEU A 7 27.22 15.57 19.69
C LEU A 7 26.43 14.28 19.42
N THR A 8 25.11 14.31 19.57
CA THR A 8 24.24 13.18 19.22
C THR A 8 24.04 13.20 17.70
N ALA A 9 24.79 12.37 17.00
CA ALA A 9 24.62 12.14 15.57
C ALA A 9 23.26 11.49 15.32
N ILE A 10 22.38 12.17 14.58
CA ILE A 10 21.15 11.57 14.05
C ILE A 10 21.58 10.64 12.92
N THR A 11 21.63 9.35 13.20
CA THR A 11 21.90 8.31 12.21
C THR A 11 20.57 7.95 11.54
N THR A 12 20.33 8.49 10.35
CA THR A 12 19.24 8.09 9.46
C THR A 12 19.46 6.63 9.07
N THR A 13 18.67 5.74 9.68
CA THR A 13 18.66 4.33 9.31
C THR A 13 17.60 4.14 8.23
N CYS A 14 18.03 4.08 6.97
CA CYS A 14 17.24 3.50 5.89
C CYS A 14 16.95 2.04 6.24
N LEU A 15 15.70 1.74 6.62
CA LEU A 15 15.20 0.38 6.72
C LEU A 15 14.84 -0.10 5.31
N VAL A 16 15.84 -0.64 4.62
CA VAL A 16 15.63 -1.52 3.47
C VAL A 16 15.55 -2.95 4.01
N GLY A 17 14.42 -3.61 3.73
CA GLY A 17 14.34 -5.07 3.60
C GLY A 17 14.31 -5.89 4.89
N ALA A 18 13.12 -6.26 5.33
CA ALA A 18 12.90 -7.55 6.00
C ALA A 18 11.54 -8.12 5.60
N SER A 19 11.61 -9.17 4.80
CA SER A 19 10.67 -10.26 4.60
C SER A 19 9.39 -10.25 5.46
N ILE A 20 8.24 -10.11 4.81
CA ILE A 20 6.97 -10.64 5.31
C ILE A 20 6.59 -11.85 4.46
N PHE A 21 7.38 -12.92 4.59
CA PHE A 21 6.86 -14.25 4.32
C PHE A 21 6.29 -14.76 5.64
N SER A 22 4.98 -14.91 5.70
CA SER A 22 4.33 -15.69 6.74
C SER A 22 3.47 -16.73 6.04
N VAL A 23 3.97 -17.98 6.08
CA VAL A 23 3.28 -19.18 5.62
C VAL A 23 2.21 -19.52 6.65
N SER A 24 0.97 -19.58 6.15
CA SER A 24 -0.14 -20.43 6.60
C SER A 24 -0.48 -20.50 8.10
N ALA A 25 -1.53 -19.78 8.48
CA ALA A 25 -2.55 -20.28 9.39
C ALA A 25 -3.91 -19.70 8.97
N LEU A 26 -4.66 -20.44 8.15
CA LEU A 26 -6.12 -20.30 8.07
C LEU A 26 -6.67 -20.82 9.40
N ALA A 27 -6.54 -20.02 10.47
CA ALA A 27 -7.52 -20.08 11.53
C ALA A 27 -8.80 -19.50 10.95
N ASP A 28 -9.95 -20.13 11.22
CA ASP A 28 -11.28 -19.56 10.98
C ASP A 28 -11.36 -18.22 11.75
N LYS A 29 -10.86 -17.15 11.13
CA LYS A 29 -11.09 -15.78 11.57
C LYS A 29 -12.60 -15.61 11.46
N ASP A 30 -13.23 -15.22 12.56
CA ASP A 30 -14.64 -14.87 12.54
C ASP A 30 -14.85 -13.69 11.59
N VAL A 31 -15.21 -14.00 10.34
CA VAL A 31 -15.46 -13.02 9.27
C VAL A 31 -16.51 -12.02 9.71
N ALA A 32 -17.45 -12.40 10.59
CA ALA A 32 -18.44 -11.47 11.13
C ALA A 32 -17.79 -10.43 12.06
N SER A 33 -16.87 -10.84 12.93
CA SER A 33 -16.09 -9.92 13.78
C SER A 33 -15.24 -8.95 12.95
N LEU A 34 -14.65 -9.44 11.86
CA LEU A 34 -13.83 -8.62 10.96
C LEU A 34 -14.69 -7.63 10.16
N LYS A 35 -15.86 -8.06 9.70
CA LYS A 35 -16.85 -7.20 9.03
C LYS A 35 -17.38 -6.11 9.95
N ALA A 36 -17.65 -6.43 11.22
CA ALA A 36 -18.06 -5.43 12.22
C ALA A 36 -16.94 -4.41 12.49
N LEU A 37 -15.69 -4.85 12.57
CA LEU A 37 -14.52 -3.96 12.70
C LEU A 37 -14.38 -3.02 11.50
N ILE A 38 -14.52 -3.55 10.28
CA ILE A 38 -14.49 -2.77 9.03
C ILE A 38 -15.58 -1.69 9.07
N MET A 39 -16.82 -2.05 9.41
CA MET A 39 -17.92 -1.09 9.50
C MET A 39 -17.65 0.02 10.53
N SER A 40 -17.13 -0.34 11.71
CA SER A 40 -16.77 0.65 12.74
C SER A 40 -15.66 1.61 12.27
N LYS A 41 -14.62 1.08 11.60
CA LYS A 41 -13.53 1.90 11.06
C LYS A 41 -14.02 2.78 9.91
N GLN A 42 -14.90 2.26 9.05
CA GLN A 42 -15.52 3.03 7.96
C GLN A 42 -16.33 4.21 8.50
N ALA A 43 -17.13 4.00 9.55
CA ALA A 43 -17.87 5.10 10.20
C ALA A 43 -16.93 6.18 10.76
N GLN A 44 -15.78 5.79 11.32
CA GLN A 44 -14.77 6.74 11.79
C GLN A 44 -14.07 7.46 10.62
N PHE A 45 -13.79 6.75 9.52
CA PHE A 45 -13.23 7.35 8.30
C PHE A 45 -14.18 8.42 7.73
N ASP A 46 -15.46 8.11 7.60
CA ASP A 46 -16.46 9.03 7.06
C ASP A 46 -16.61 10.26 7.97
N ALA A 47 -16.60 10.06 9.30
CA ALA A 47 -16.64 11.16 10.27
C ALA A 47 -15.39 12.07 10.19
N ASP A 48 -14.19 11.49 10.15
CA ASP A 48 -12.94 12.24 10.05
C ASP A 48 -12.82 12.95 8.68
N TYR A 49 -13.29 12.33 7.60
CA TYR A 49 -13.34 12.93 6.27
C TYR A 49 -14.30 14.13 6.21
N ASN A 50 -15.52 13.97 6.74
CA ASN A 50 -16.51 15.06 6.80
C ASN A 50 -16.01 16.20 7.68
N LYS A 51 -15.39 15.90 8.81
CA LYS A 51 -14.76 16.90 9.67
C LYS A 51 -13.67 17.67 8.92
N MET A 52 -12.76 16.97 8.24
CA MET A 52 -11.67 17.58 7.46
C MET A 52 -12.18 18.52 6.35
N ASN A 53 -13.30 18.17 5.70
CA ASN A 53 -13.92 18.99 4.66
C ASN A 53 -14.65 20.22 5.22
N ALA A 54 -15.11 20.16 6.47
CA ALA A 54 -15.77 21.28 7.15
C ALA A 54 -14.78 22.25 7.82
N MET A 55 -13.48 21.90 7.89
CA MET A 55 -12.47 22.76 8.51
C MET A 55 -12.10 23.96 7.64
N SER A 56 -11.87 25.11 8.29
CA SER A 56 -11.28 26.29 7.66
C SER A 56 -9.86 26.00 7.17
N ILE A 57 -9.38 26.80 6.21
CA ILE A 57 -7.98 26.79 5.74
C ILE A 57 -7.37 28.20 5.78
N GLN A 58 -7.95 29.10 6.59
CA GLN A 58 -7.57 30.51 6.61
C GLN A 58 -6.27 30.77 7.37
N SER A 59 -5.93 29.93 8.36
CA SER A 59 -4.68 30.02 9.10
C SER A 59 -3.78 28.83 8.84
N LYS A 60 -2.48 29.01 9.10
CA LYS A 60 -1.50 27.93 9.04
C LYS A 60 -1.82 26.83 10.07
N GLU A 61 -2.29 27.22 11.25
CA GLU A 61 -2.71 26.28 12.29
C GLU A 61 -3.92 25.44 11.84
N ASP A 62 -4.91 26.04 11.18
CA ASP A 62 -6.03 25.30 10.59
C ASP A 62 -5.55 24.30 9.52
N GLN A 63 -4.60 24.73 8.70
CA GLN A 63 -4.01 23.89 7.66
C GLN A 63 -3.21 22.72 8.25
N ASP A 64 -2.45 22.95 9.31
CA ASP A 64 -1.67 21.91 10.00
C ASP A 64 -2.58 20.87 10.66
N VAL A 65 -3.65 21.31 11.35
CA VAL A 65 -4.66 20.39 11.93
C VAL A 65 -5.39 19.60 10.84
N ARG A 66 -5.72 20.26 9.71
CA ARG A 66 -6.34 19.59 8.56
C ARG A 66 -5.41 18.55 7.95
N ASN A 67 -4.11 18.84 7.85
CA ASN A 67 -3.11 17.91 7.32
C ASN A 67 -2.93 16.70 8.25
N GLU A 68 -2.85 16.92 9.56
CA GLU A 68 -2.78 15.84 10.55
C GLU A 68 -4.00 14.92 10.46
N LEU A 69 -5.20 15.51 10.38
CA LEU A 69 -6.43 14.75 10.18
C LEU A 69 -6.40 14.00 8.85
N GLY A 70 -5.91 14.62 7.77
CA GLY A 70 -5.74 13.96 6.47
C GLY A 70 -4.79 12.75 6.52
N HIS A 71 -3.66 12.86 7.25
CA HIS A 71 -2.75 11.73 7.47
C HIS A 71 -3.43 10.59 8.23
N LYS A 72 -4.17 10.91 9.30
CA LYS A 72 -4.91 9.93 10.08
C LYS A 72 -6.00 9.23 9.25
N THR A 73 -6.79 9.99 8.50
CA THR A 73 -7.84 9.46 7.60
C THR A 73 -7.24 8.54 6.54
N LYS A 74 -6.10 8.91 5.95
CA LYS A 74 -5.37 8.06 4.99
C LYS A 74 -4.89 6.75 5.61
N SER A 75 -4.33 6.79 6.83
CA SER A 75 -3.91 5.59 7.56
C SER A 75 -5.10 4.68 7.84
N LEU A 76 -6.20 5.25 8.32
CA LEU A 76 -7.43 4.50 8.62
C LEU A 76 -8.01 3.84 7.36
N GLY A 77 -8.01 4.54 6.22
CA GLY A 77 -8.41 3.98 4.94
C GLY A 77 -7.53 2.80 4.50
N THR A 78 -6.23 2.84 4.80
CA THR A 78 -5.29 1.74 4.52
C THR A 78 -5.59 0.52 5.40
N GLU A 79 -5.90 0.73 6.69
CA GLU A 79 -6.30 -0.36 7.60
C GLU A 79 -7.64 -0.98 7.22
N ILE A 80 -8.65 -0.17 6.89
CA ILE A 80 -9.95 -0.64 6.40
C ILE A 80 -9.74 -1.55 5.20
N ARG A 81 -8.94 -1.08 4.23
CA ARG A 81 -8.61 -1.86 3.03
C ARG A 81 -7.95 -3.18 3.36
N LYS A 82 -6.97 -3.19 4.27
CA LYS A 82 -6.34 -4.44 4.73
C LYS A 82 -7.37 -5.42 5.29
N HIS A 83 -8.26 -4.96 6.16
CA HIS A 83 -9.27 -5.82 6.76
C HIS A 83 -10.33 -6.29 5.77
N GLN A 84 -10.74 -5.46 4.81
CA GLN A 84 -11.66 -5.85 3.73
C GLN A 84 -11.09 -7.00 2.91
N LEU A 85 -9.80 -6.96 2.62
CA LEU A 85 -9.10 -8.01 1.89
C LEU A 85 -8.97 -9.30 2.69
N GLU A 86 -8.76 -9.19 4.00
CA GLU A 86 -8.77 -10.34 4.91
C GLU A 86 -10.17 -10.97 5.03
N ALA A 87 -11.24 -10.17 4.91
CA ALA A 87 -12.62 -10.61 5.06
C ALA A 87 -13.20 -11.21 3.77
N ASP A 88 -12.87 -10.61 2.63
CA ASP A 88 -13.25 -11.08 1.30
C ASP A 88 -12.11 -10.81 0.30
N PRO A 89 -11.17 -11.76 0.17
CA PRO A 89 -10.09 -11.64 -0.79
C PRO A 89 -10.61 -11.62 -2.24
N ASP A 90 -11.79 -12.17 -2.51
CA ASP A 90 -12.34 -12.30 -3.87
C ASP A 90 -13.32 -11.17 -4.22
N ASP A 91 -13.41 -10.12 -3.40
CA ASP A 91 -14.19 -8.91 -3.68
C ASP A 91 -13.74 -8.27 -5.00
N THR A 92 -14.63 -8.31 -5.98
CA THR A 92 -14.44 -7.89 -7.36
C THR A 92 -14.11 -6.40 -7.47
N GLU A 93 -14.80 -5.53 -6.73
CA GLU A 93 -14.55 -4.09 -6.78
C GLU A 93 -13.17 -3.75 -6.19
N ASN A 94 -12.77 -4.48 -5.16
CA ASN A 94 -11.46 -4.30 -4.52
C ASN A 94 -10.30 -4.84 -5.35
N PHE A 95 -10.50 -5.94 -6.09
CA PHE A 95 -9.47 -6.56 -6.92
C PHE A 95 -8.96 -5.63 -8.02
N ALA A 96 -9.85 -4.91 -8.72
CA ALA A 96 -9.46 -3.97 -9.77
C ALA A 96 -8.54 -2.85 -9.23
N LYS A 97 -8.94 -2.27 -8.11
CA LYS A 97 -8.17 -1.22 -7.43
C LYS A 97 -6.81 -1.74 -6.93
N GLN A 98 -6.73 -3.00 -6.49
CA GLN A 98 -5.46 -3.60 -6.09
C GLN A 98 -4.48 -3.77 -7.26
N LEU A 99 -4.99 -4.17 -8.42
CA LEU A 99 -4.17 -4.27 -9.63
C LEU A 99 -3.62 -2.90 -10.02
N GLU A 100 -4.45 -1.87 -9.99
CA GLU A 100 -4.04 -0.49 -10.29
C GLU A 100 -2.97 0.02 -9.31
N GLU A 101 -3.20 -0.13 -8.01
CA GLU A 101 -2.23 0.25 -6.96
C GLU A 101 -0.91 -0.51 -7.10
N SER A 102 -0.97 -1.83 -7.40
CA SER A 102 0.23 -2.66 -7.58
C SER A 102 1.02 -2.23 -8.82
N ILE A 103 0.34 -1.96 -9.94
CA ILE A 103 0.98 -1.46 -11.17
C ILE A 103 1.63 -0.09 -10.92
N GLY A 104 0.94 0.82 -10.23
CA GLY A 104 1.46 2.13 -9.88
C GLY A 104 2.73 2.05 -9.02
N ASN A 105 2.68 1.27 -7.94
CA ASN A 105 3.83 1.09 -7.04
C ASN A 105 5.03 0.46 -7.75
N LEU A 106 4.81 -0.58 -8.55
CA LEU A 106 5.89 -1.22 -9.31
C LEU A 106 6.48 -0.28 -10.37
N THR A 107 5.67 0.58 -10.97
CA THR A 107 6.14 1.59 -11.93
C THR A 107 7.09 2.59 -11.26
N LEU A 108 6.80 3.01 -10.02
CA LEU A 108 7.70 3.84 -9.24
C LEU A 108 9.03 3.12 -8.95
N ILE A 109 8.97 1.84 -8.57
CA ILE A 109 10.17 1.02 -8.32
C ILE A 109 11.03 0.90 -9.58
N VAL A 110 10.44 0.73 -10.77
CA VAL A 110 11.18 0.71 -12.05
C VAL A 110 11.92 2.03 -12.27
N ILE A 111 11.26 3.15 -12.01
CA ILE A 111 11.87 4.48 -12.12
C ILE A 111 13.06 4.62 -11.17
N GLU A 112 12.89 4.20 -9.90
CA GLU A 112 13.95 4.21 -8.89
C GLU A 112 15.15 3.36 -9.33
N PHE A 113 14.91 2.12 -9.79
CA PHE A 113 15.98 1.26 -10.29
C PHE A 113 16.71 1.86 -11.49
N LYS A 114 16.00 2.48 -12.44
CA LYS A 114 16.64 3.15 -13.58
C LYS A 114 17.48 4.34 -13.13
N GLN A 115 17.02 5.11 -12.15
CA GLN A 115 17.79 6.21 -11.57
C GLN A 115 19.02 5.72 -10.83
N ASP A 116 18.90 4.64 -10.05
CA ASP A 116 20.02 4.06 -9.31
C ASP A 116 21.05 3.39 -10.22
N ALA A 117 20.63 2.86 -11.38
CA ALA A 117 21.56 2.38 -12.41
C ALA A 117 22.47 3.52 -12.90
N VAL A 118 21.90 4.70 -13.18
CA VAL A 118 22.66 5.89 -13.61
C VAL A 118 23.54 6.41 -12.47
N ARG A 119 22.98 6.52 -11.27
CA ARG A 119 23.68 7.07 -10.09
C ARG A 119 24.88 6.23 -9.68
N ASN A 120 24.74 4.91 -9.71
CA ASN A 120 25.75 3.97 -9.24
C ASN A 120 26.58 3.34 -10.36
N ASN A 121 26.25 3.62 -11.63
CA ASN A 121 26.84 2.99 -12.82
C ASN A 121 26.83 1.45 -12.74
N ASP A 122 25.73 0.88 -12.22
CA ASP A 122 25.55 -0.56 -12.02
C ASP A 122 24.36 -1.09 -12.84
N ASN A 123 24.68 -1.92 -13.83
CA ASN A 123 23.71 -2.56 -14.73
C ASN A 123 22.81 -3.60 -14.04
N ASN A 124 23.13 -4.03 -12.82
CA ASN A 124 22.24 -4.92 -12.06
C ASN A 124 20.91 -4.23 -11.73
N TYR A 125 20.90 -2.91 -11.52
CA TYR A 125 19.65 -2.17 -11.33
C TYR A 125 18.79 -2.14 -12.60
N LEU A 126 19.40 -2.08 -13.80
CA LEU A 126 18.66 -2.21 -15.06
C LEU A 126 18.02 -3.59 -15.20
N LYS A 127 18.74 -4.67 -14.86
CA LYS A 127 18.18 -6.03 -14.86
C LYS A 127 16.98 -6.16 -13.90
N LYS A 128 17.10 -5.60 -12.69
CA LYS A 128 15.98 -5.55 -11.73
C LYS A 128 14.80 -4.76 -12.29
N ALA A 129 15.04 -3.63 -12.95
CA ALA A 129 13.99 -2.85 -13.60
C ALA A 129 13.26 -3.68 -14.68
N GLU A 130 13.98 -4.40 -15.53
CA GLU A 130 13.40 -5.28 -16.56
C GLU A 130 12.55 -6.41 -15.96
N GLU A 131 12.98 -7.00 -14.84
CA GLU A 131 12.20 -8.03 -14.14
C GLU A 131 10.88 -7.46 -13.59
N VAL A 132 10.92 -6.26 -13.01
CA VAL A 132 9.73 -5.57 -12.52
C VAL A 132 8.82 -5.14 -13.69
N GLU A 133 9.36 -4.69 -14.82
CA GLU A 133 8.57 -4.37 -16.02
C GLU A 133 7.80 -5.58 -16.55
N LYS A 134 8.44 -6.74 -16.64
CA LYS A 134 7.75 -8.01 -17.01
C LYS A 134 6.63 -8.35 -16.04
N ARG A 135 6.80 -8.03 -14.75
CA ARG A 135 5.75 -8.24 -13.74
C ARG A 135 4.60 -7.27 -13.94
N ILE A 136 4.87 -6.00 -14.23
CA ILE A 136 3.85 -4.99 -14.56
C ILE A 136 3.04 -5.43 -15.78
N GLU A 137 3.68 -5.92 -16.84
CA GLU A 137 2.99 -6.42 -18.03
C GLU A 137 2.02 -7.58 -17.70
N LYS A 138 2.45 -8.53 -16.86
CA LYS A 138 1.57 -9.62 -16.40
C LYS A 138 0.36 -9.08 -15.65
N LEU A 139 0.55 -8.10 -14.76
CA LEU A 139 -0.54 -7.49 -14.00
C LEU A 139 -1.51 -6.71 -14.91
N LYS A 140 -1.00 -5.95 -15.89
CA LYS A 140 -1.83 -5.26 -16.88
C LYS A 140 -2.68 -6.23 -17.70
N LYS A 141 -2.09 -7.33 -18.16
CA LYS A 141 -2.83 -8.39 -18.85
C LYS A 141 -3.90 -9.01 -17.95
N GLY A 142 -3.58 -9.25 -16.69
CA GLY A 142 -4.55 -9.71 -15.70
C GLY A 142 -5.71 -8.73 -15.46
N GLN A 143 -5.42 -7.42 -15.50
CA GLN A 143 -6.42 -6.36 -15.41
C GLN A 143 -7.35 -6.34 -16.63
N GLU A 144 -6.81 -6.50 -17.84
CA GLU A 144 -7.61 -6.64 -19.06
C GLU A 144 -8.53 -7.87 -18.99
N GLN A 145 -7.99 -9.03 -18.59
CA GLN A 145 -8.75 -10.26 -18.44
C GLN A 145 -9.87 -10.13 -17.40
N TYR A 146 -9.61 -9.39 -16.32
CA TYR A 146 -10.63 -9.05 -15.34
C TYR A 146 -11.73 -8.16 -15.94
N ASN A 147 -11.36 -7.05 -16.59
CA ASN A 147 -12.29 -6.09 -17.17
C ASN A 147 -13.18 -6.72 -18.26
N ASN A 148 -12.64 -7.67 -19.01
CA ASN A 148 -13.35 -8.43 -20.04
C ASN A 148 -14.20 -9.59 -19.47
N ASN A 149 -14.18 -9.81 -18.15
CA ASN A 149 -14.79 -10.96 -17.48
C ASN A 149 -14.31 -12.33 -18.02
N GLU A 150 -13.08 -12.39 -18.56
CA GLU A 150 -12.49 -13.62 -19.10
C GLU A 150 -12.11 -14.61 -17.99
N LYS A 151 -11.81 -14.10 -16.79
CA LYS A 151 -11.38 -14.88 -15.63
C LYS A 151 -11.98 -14.33 -14.34
N THR A 152 -12.22 -15.24 -13.40
CA THR A 152 -12.62 -14.89 -12.03
C THR A 152 -11.45 -14.31 -11.24
N VAL A 153 -11.75 -13.49 -10.22
CA VAL A 153 -10.74 -12.93 -9.29
C VAL A 153 -9.84 -14.04 -8.72
N LYS A 154 -10.45 -15.15 -8.28
CA LYS A 154 -9.73 -16.31 -7.73
C LYS A 154 -8.73 -16.92 -8.71
N GLN A 155 -9.10 -17.04 -9.99
CA GLN A 155 -8.19 -17.53 -11.03
C GLN A 155 -7.04 -16.56 -11.27
N LEU A 156 -7.35 -15.26 -11.37
CA LEU A 156 -6.36 -14.22 -11.59
C LEU A 156 -5.39 -14.09 -10.42
N ARG A 157 -5.85 -14.18 -9.16
CA ARG A 157 -4.97 -14.18 -7.98
C ARG A 157 -3.94 -15.30 -8.03
N LYS A 158 -4.36 -16.50 -8.43
CA LYS A 158 -3.47 -17.65 -8.54
C LYS A 158 -2.47 -17.48 -9.69
N GLU A 159 -2.91 -17.03 -10.86
CA GLU A 159 -2.04 -16.86 -12.03
C GLU A 159 -1.06 -15.69 -11.88
N LEU A 160 -1.53 -14.62 -11.26
CA LEU A 160 -0.74 -13.43 -11.00
C LEU A 160 0.05 -13.56 -9.70
N ASP A 161 0.03 -14.68 -8.99
CA ASP A 161 0.74 -14.85 -7.71
C ASP A 161 0.53 -13.63 -6.79
N LEU A 162 -0.74 -13.24 -6.63
CA LEU A 162 -1.14 -12.14 -5.76
C LEU A 162 -1.45 -12.71 -4.38
N PRO A 163 -0.89 -12.16 -3.30
CA PRO A 163 -1.16 -12.64 -1.96
C PRO A 163 -2.67 -12.56 -1.67
N VAL A 164 -3.17 -13.62 -1.04
CA VAL A 164 -4.42 -13.57 -0.27
C VAL A 164 -4.02 -12.87 1.02
N LEU A 165 -4.34 -11.57 1.12
CA LEU A 165 -3.97 -10.74 2.27
C LEU A 165 -4.88 -11.04 3.47
#